data_AF-A0AAP5QMJ5-F1
#
_entry.id   AF-A0AAP5QMJ5-F1
#
_cell.length_a   1.000
_cell.length_b   1.000
_cell.length_c   1.000
_cell.angle_alpha   90.00
_cell.angle_beta   90.00
_cell.angle_gamma   90.00
#
_symmetry.space_group_name_H-M   'P 1'
#
loop_
_entity.id
_entity.type
_entity.pdbx_description
1 polymer ?
#
loop_
_entity_poly.entity_id
_entity_poly.type
_entity_poly.pdbx_seq_one_letter_code
_entity_poly.pdbx_strand_id
1 'polypeptide(L)'
;MNKRTEYLNPNEQIAFFFKRSGYLDDYHGDLKNLKLGHVSYDKSVNEEFDYKLTANSTHDGTLLFEIQTIEEALIKLINRKTYCPNTFPVDKKIEELKDISYVVGDIELANDFYRAKQKTAVSIPVVCNYVF
;
A
#
# COMPACT_ATOMS: atom_id res chain seq x y z
N MET A 1 -10.09 -11.25 23.02
CA MET A 1 -9.53 -10.36 21.98
C MET A 1 -10.60 -10.18 20.93
N ASN A 2 -10.93 -8.93 20.61
CA ASN A 2 -11.82 -8.63 19.50
C ASN A 2 -10.92 -8.28 18.31
N LYS A 3 -11.02 -9.02 17.21
CA LYS A 3 -10.22 -8.79 16.01
C LYS A 3 -11.17 -8.40 14.87
N ARG A 4 -10.87 -7.29 14.20
CA ARG A 4 -11.60 -6.82 13.02
C ARG A 4 -10.62 -6.76 11.85
N THR A 5 -10.99 -7.35 10.72
CA THR A 5 -10.22 -7.27 9.49
C THR A 5 -11.08 -6.63 8.41
N GLU A 6 -10.50 -5.71 7.68
CA GLU A 6 -11.11 -5.01 6.55
C GLU A 6 -10.22 -5.10 5.33
N TYR A 7 -10.84 -5.02 4.15
CA TYR A 7 -10.15 -5.01 2.88
C TYR A 7 -10.46 -3.69 2.18
N LEU A 8 -9.43 -2.90 1.91
CA LEU A 8 -9.55 -1.56 1.32
C LEU A 8 -9.00 -1.57 -0.10
N ASN A 9 -9.63 -0.81 -0.99
CA ASN A 9 -9.12 -0.62 -2.34
C ASN A 9 -7.89 0.30 -2.32
N PRO A 10 -6.73 -0.13 -2.83
CA PRO A 10 -5.51 0.68 -2.77
C PRO A 10 -5.59 1.98 -3.56
N ASN A 11 -6.30 2.01 -4.69
CA ASN A 11 -6.43 3.26 -5.47
C ASN A 11 -7.23 4.31 -4.70
N GLU A 12 -8.27 3.90 -3.97
CA GLU A 12 -9.05 4.80 -3.11
C GLU A 12 -8.19 5.35 -1.96
N GLN A 13 -7.36 4.50 -1.35
CA GLN A 13 -6.47 4.94 -0.26
C GLN A 13 -5.34 5.85 -0.75
N ILE A 14 -4.81 5.60 -1.94
CA ILE A 14 -3.82 6.48 -2.59
C ILE A 14 -4.46 7.85 -2.89
N ALA A 15 -5.67 7.88 -3.46
CA ALA A 15 -6.39 9.12 -3.71
C ALA A 15 -6.67 9.88 -2.41
N PHE A 16 -7.04 9.17 -1.34
CA PHE A 16 -7.23 9.75 -0.01
C PHE A 16 -5.94 10.36 0.56
N PHE A 17 -4.81 9.66 0.43
CA PHE A 17 -3.49 10.15 0.86
C PHE A 17 -3.15 11.50 0.22
N PHE A 18 -3.17 11.59 -1.11
CA PHE A 18 -2.79 12.82 -1.81
C PHE A 18 -3.71 14.01 -1.47
N LYS A 19 -5.01 13.75 -1.25
CA LYS A 19 -5.96 14.75 -0.76
C LYS A 19 -5.55 15.25 0.63
N ARG A 20 -5.28 14.33 1.56
CA ARG A 20 -4.92 14.67 2.94
C ARG A 20 -3.61 15.44 3.03
N SER A 21 -2.66 15.15 2.14
CA SER A 21 -1.38 15.85 2.05
C SER A 21 -1.45 17.24 1.40
N GLY A 22 -2.61 17.67 0.91
CA GLY A 22 -2.77 18.98 0.25
C GLY A 22 -2.20 19.03 -1.17
N TYR A 23 -1.94 17.87 -1.81
CA TYR A 23 -1.53 17.81 -3.21
C TYR A 23 -2.72 17.92 -4.19
N LEU A 24 -3.96 17.86 -3.68
CA LEU A 24 -5.19 17.88 -4.46
C LEU A 24 -6.20 18.82 -3.79
N ASP A 25 -6.49 19.95 -4.44
CA ASP A 25 -7.28 21.04 -3.84
C ASP A 25 -8.79 21.03 -4.19
N ASP A 26 -9.25 20.25 -5.17
CA ASP A 26 -10.67 20.29 -5.60
C ASP A 26 -11.34 18.90 -5.68
N TYR A 27 -12.44 18.74 -4.94
CA TYR A 27 -13.29 17.55 -4.94
C TYR A 27 -14.41 17.68 -5.97
N HIS A 28 -14.04 17.79 -7.24
CA HIS A 28 -14.98 17.69 -8.37
C HIS A 28 -14.67 16.40 -9.15
N GLY A 29 -15.22 15.26 -8.70
CA GLY A 29 -15.44 14.04 -9.50
C GLY A 29 -14.22 13.23 -9.97
N ASP A 30 -13.07 13.85 -10.23
CA ASP A 30 -11.99 13.26 -11.03
C ASP A 30 -10.99 12.40 -10.22
N LEU A 31 -11.06 12.45 -8.88
CA LEU A 31 -10.17 11.64 -8.03
C LEU A 31 -10.51 10.15 -7.97
N LYS A 32 -11.71 9.75 -8.39
CA LYS A 32 -12.00 8.32 -8.65
C LYS A 32 -11.11 7.75 -9.77
N ASN A 33 -10.49 8.61 -10.56
CA ASN A 33 -9.62 8.25 -11.68
C ASN A 33 -8.14 8.55 -11.42
N LEU A 34 -7.72 8.88 -10.18
CA LEU A 34 -6.31 9.06 -9.88
C LEU A 34 -5.57 7.74 -10.18
N LYS A 35 -4.73 7.78 -11.22
CA LYS A 35 -3.89 6.66 -11.63
C LYS A 35 -2.44 7.06 -11.49
N LEU A 36 -1.72 6.38 -10.61
CA LEU A 36 -0.27 6.43 -10.63
C LEU A 36 0.20 5.53 -11.77
N GLY A 37 0.94 6.09 -12.73
CA GLY A 37 1.37 5.33 -13.92
C GLY A 37 2.15 4.05 -13.61
N HIS A 38 2.77 3.98 -12.43
CA HIS A 38 3.56 2.85 -11.96
C HIS A 38 2.87 2.02 -10.86
N VAL A 39 1.62 2.30 -10.49
CA VAL A 39 0.85 1.48 -9.54
C VAL A 39 -0.51 1.16 -10.15
N SER A 40 -0.78 -0.12 -10.38
CA SER A 40 -2.08 -0.60 -10.82
C SER A 40 -2.68 -1.56 -9.79
N TYR A 41 -4.01 -1.68 -9.79
CA TYR A 41 -4.75 -2.61 -8.95
C TYR A 41 -5.21 -3.81 -9.75
N ASP A 42 -4.96 -5.02 -9.24
CA ASP A 42 -5.53 -6.27 -9.73
C ASP A 42 -5.85 -7.19 -8.55
N LYS A 43 -7.10 -7.63 -8.47
CA LYS A 43 -7.58 -8.48 -7.37
C LYS A 43 -6.93 -9.87 -7.35
N SER A 44 -6.47 -10.38 -8.50
CA SER A 44 -5.78 -11.68 -8.57
C SER A 44 -4.48 -11.72 -7.76
N VAL A 45 -3.86 -10.55 -7.54
CA VAL A 45 -2.63 -10.40 -6.74
C VAL A 45 -2.84 -10.75 -5.26
N ASN A 46 -4.09 -10.85 -4.80
CA ASN A 46 -4.38 -11.37 -3.46
C ASN A 46 -3.92 -12.82 -3.25
N GLU A 47 -3.90 -13.61 -4.33
CA GLU A 47 -3.55 -15.03 -4.30
C GLU A 47 -2.11 -15.26 -4.78
N GLU A 48 -1.71 -14.56 -5.85
CA GLU A 48 -0.39 -14.67 -6.47
C GLU A 48 0.36 -13.34 -6.37
N PHE A 49 1.34 -13.28 -5.47
CA PHE A 49 2.13 -12.08 -5.22
C PHE A 49 3.61 -12.41 -5.00
N ASP A 50 4.48 -11.45 -5.30
CA ASP A 50 5.93 -11.58 -5.07
C ASP A 50 6.27 -11.42 -3.59
N TYR A 51 5.61 -10.46 -2.93
CA TYR A 51 5.78 -10.17 -1.51
C TYR A 51 4.58 -9.38 -0.95
N LYS A 52 4.55 -9.24 0.38
CA LYS A 52 3.60 -8.37 1.08
C LYS A 52 4.34 -7.18 1.68
N LEU A 53 3.90 -5.97 1.35
CA LEU A 53 4.26 -4.80 2.13
C LEU A 53 3.50 -4.82 3.44
N THR A 54 4.18 -4.53 4.54
CA THR A 54 3.56 -4.48 5.86
C THR A 54 3.92 -3.19 6.59
N ALA A 55 2.95 -2.66 7.32
CA ALA A 55 3.13 -1.60 8.31
C ALA A 55 2.29 -1.95 9.55
N ASN A 56 2.71 -1.55 10.74
CA ASN A 56 1.93 -1.78 11.94
C ASN A 56 2.21 -0.71 12.98
N SER A 57 1.19 -0.44 13.80
CA SER A 57 1.28 0.48 14.92
C SER A 57 0.45 -0.04 16.10
N THR A 58 0.78 0.44 17.29
CA THR A 58 -0.05 0.24 18.49
C THR A 58 -0.41 1.60 19.05
N HIS A 59 -1.70 1.87 19.19
CA HIS A 59 -2.23 3.16 19.61
C HIS A 59 -3.45 2.99 20.51
N ASP A 60 -4.05 4.09 20.93
CA ASP A 60 -5.21 4.17 21.84
C ASP A 60 -6.57 4.05 21.13
N GLY A 61 -6.58 3.61 19.86
CA GLY A 61 -7.77 3.60 19.02
C GLY A 61 -8.01 4.88 18.21
N THR A 62 -7.11 5.86 18.29
CA THR A 62 -7.21 7.06 17.44
C THR A 62 -7.07 6.73 15.95
N LEU A 63 -8.08 7.09 15.16
CA LEU A 63 -8.16 6.86 13.70
C LEU A 63 -6.96 7.43 12.93
N LEU A 64 -6.36 8.53 13.42
CA LEU A 64 -5.18 9.14 12.82
C LEU A 64 -4.02 8.15 12.68
N PHE A 65 -3.78 7.30 13.68
CA PHE A 65 -2.70 6.31 13.64
C PHE A 65 -3.01 5.17 12.68
N GLU A 66 -4.28 4.79 12.55
CA GLU A 66 -4.72 3.81 11.56
C GLU A 66 -4.43 4.31 10.14
N ILE A 67 -4.85 5.55 9.83
CA ILE A 67 -4.57 6.22 8.56
C ILE A 67 -3.06 6.31 8.31
N GLN A 68 -2.29 6.76 9.29
CA GLN A 68 -0.82 6.84 9.17
C GLN A 68 -0.20 5.47 8.86
N THR A 69 -0.70 4.39 9.46
CA THR A 69 -0.19 3.03 9.21
C THR A 69 -0.44 2.59 7.77
N ILE A 70 -1.61 2.92 7.20
CA ILE A 70 -1.94 2.64 5.79
C ILE A 70 -1.00 3.45 4.87
N GLU A 71 -0.82 4.74 5.16
CA GLU A 71 0.02 5.62 4.37
C GLU A 71 1.50 5.21 4.40
N GLU A 72 2.02 4.77 5.54
CA GLU A 72 3.39 4.25 5.66
C GLU A 72 3.66 3.02 4.78
N ALA A 73 2.64 2.19 4.55
CA ALA A 73 2.75 1.09 3.60
C ALA A 73 2.71 1.61 2.15
N LEU A 74 1.75 2.48 1.82
CA LEU A 74 1.54 2.99 0.47
C LEU A 74 2.67 3.89 -0.03
N ILE A 75 3.26 4.71 0.83
CA ILE A 75 4.31 5.67 0.45
C ILE A 75 5.55 4.97 -0.15
N LYS A 76 5.78 3.71 0.21
CA LYS A 76 6.86 2.88 -0.36
C LYS A 76 6.60 2.56 -1.84
N LEU A 77 5.35 2.28 -2.21
CA LEU A 77 4.92 2.05 -3.59
C LEU A 77 4.89 3.34 -4.38
N ILE A 78 4.27 4.37 -3.81
CA ILE A 78 4.14 5.70 -4.44
C ILE A 78 5.52 6.23 -4.84
N ASN A 79 6.52 6.09 -3.97
CA ASN A 79 7.87 6.57 -4.20
C ASN A 79 8.83 5.56 -4.85
N ARG A 80 8.35 4.39 -5.27
CA ARG A 80 9.20 3.32 -5.88
C ARG A 80 10.38 2.88 -5.01
N LYS A 81 10.18 2.79 -3.70
CA LYS A 81 11.24 2.50 -2.70
C LYS A 81 11.31 1.04 -2.26
N THR A 82 10.70 0.13 -3.02
CA THR A 82 10.59 -1.28 -2.63
C THR A 82 10.63 -2.20 -3.84
N TYR A 83 11.21 -3.39 -3.69
CA TYR A 83 11.25 -4.44 -4.69
C TYR A 83 11.32 -5.81 -4.00
N CYS A 84 11.09 -6.89 -4.75
CA CYS A 84 11.24 -8.25 -4.25
C CYS A 84 12.56 -8.86 -4.74
N PRO A 85 13.55 -9.11 -3.85
CA PRO A 85 14.82 -9.72 -4.25
C PRO A 85 14.68 -11.08 -4.92
N ASN A 86 13.65 -11.85 -4.56
CA ASN A 86 13.43 -13.20 -5.09
C ASN A 86 12.91 -13.20 -6.53
N THR A 87 12.29 -12.11 -6.99
CA THR A 87 11.79 -11.97 -8.37
C THR A 87 12.66 -11.04 -9.21
N PHE A 88 13.72 -10.46 -8.62
CA PHE A 88 14.68 -9.65 -9.36
C PHE A 88 15.50 -10.54 -10.32
N PRO A 89 15.65 -10.16 -11.60
CA PRO A 89 16.40 -10.96 -12.57
C PRO A 89 17.85 -11.20 -12.17
N VAL A 90 18.27 -12.46 -12.19
CA VAL A 90 19.60 -12.92 -11.76
C VAL A 90 20.74 -12.41 -12.64
N ASP A 91 20.45 -12.02 -13.88
CA ASP A 91 21.40 -11.49 -14.87
C ASP A 91 21.52 -9.96 -14.85
N LYS A 92 20.77 -9.28 -13.97
CA LYS A 92 20.72 -7.82 -13.87
C LYS A 92 21.30 -7.34 -12.55
N LYS A 93 21.83 -6.12 -12.56
CA LYS A 93 22.20 -5.40 -11.33
C LYS A 93 21.18 -4.31 -11.02
N ILE A 94 21.11 -3.91 -9.75
CA ILE A 94 20.17 -2.87 -9.31
C ILE A 94 20.45 -1.51 -9.97
N GLU A 95 21.71 -1.22 -10.33
CA GLU A 95 22.10 0.01 -11.02
C GLU A 95 21.63 0.07 -12.48
N GLU A 96 21.26 -1.08 -13.06
CA GLU A 96 20.66 -1.17 -14.40
C GLU A 96 19.15 -0.92 -14.38
N LEU A 97 18.52 -0.87 -13.20
CA LEU A 97 17.09 -0.64 -13.08
C LEU A 97 16.75 0.81 -13.45
N LYS A 98 15.98 0.98 -14.53
CA LYS A 98 15.50 2.30 -14.97
C LYS A 98 14.20 2.70 -14.28
N ASP A 99 13.27 1.75 -14.15
CA ASP A 99 11.98 1.99 -13.52
C ASP A 99 11.42 0.69 -12.93
N ILE A 100 10.47 0.83 -12.02
CA ILE A 100 9.70 -0.26 -11.45
C ILE A 100 8.22 0.15 -11.40
N SER A 101 7.38 -0.76 -11.84
CA SER A 101 5.92 -0.66 -11.66
C SER A 101 5.41 -1.80 -10.80
N TYR A 102 4.27 -1.56 -10.16
CA TYR A 102 3.67 -2.45 -9.18
C TYR A 102 2.25 -2.77 -9.58
N VAL A 103 1.89 -4.04 -9.48
CA VAL A 103 0.49 -4.48 -9.44
C VAL A 103 0.17 -4.86 -8.01
N VAL A 104 -0.87 -4.28 -7.43
CA VAL A 104 -1.22 -4.47 -6.02
C VAL A 104 -2.60 -5.08 -5.85
N GLY A 105 -2.71 -5.94 -4.84
CA GLY A 105 -3.99 -6.49 -4.37
C GLY A 105 -4.70 -5.58 -3.37
N ASP A 106 -5.70 -6.12 -2.69
CA ASP A 106 -6.44 -5.43 -1.64
C ASP A 106 -5.52 -5.12 -0.44
N ILE A 107 -5.75 -3.98 0.21
CA ILE A 107 -5.09 -3.65 1.46
C ILE A 107 -5.83 -4.38 2.59
N GLU A 108 -5.18 -5.34 3.23
CA GLU A 108 -5.69 -5.96 4.45
C GLU A 108 -5.36 -5.08 5.66
N LEU A 109 -6.39 -4.55 6.31
CA LEU A 109 -6.30 -3.79 7.54
C LEU A 109 -6.82 -4.66 8.70
N ALA A 110 -5.93 -5.10 9.56
CA ALA A 110 -6.24 -5.91 10.73
C ALA A 110 -6.07 -5.11 12.02
N ASN A 111 -7.17 -4.95 12.74
CA ASN A 111 -7.25 -4.28 14.04
C ASN A 111 -7.47 -5.30 15.15
N ASP A 112 -6.53 -5.39 16.08
CA ASP A 112 -6.62 -6.22 17.29
C ASP A 112 -6.79 -5.34 18.52
N PHE A 113 -7.89 -5.51 19.23
CA PHE A 113 -8.24 -4.74 20.40
C PHE A 113 -7.87 -5.50 21.67
N TYR A 114 -6.92 -4.94 22.42
CA TYR A 114 -6.50 -5.47 23.71
C TYR A 114 -6.49 -4.37 24.78
N ARG A 115 -7.45 -4.45 25.70
CA ARG A 115 -7.71 -3.41 26.72
C ARG A 115 -7.97 -2.05 26.05
N ALA A 116 -7.38 -0.97 26.57
CA ALA A 116 -7.43 0.38 26.01
C ALA A 116 -6.42 0.62 24.87
N LYS A 117 -5.93 -0.45 24.22
CA LYS A 117 -4.99 -0.36 23.09
C LYS A 117 -5.56 -1.08 21.88
N GLN A 118 -5.28 -0.52 20.72
CA GLN A 118 -5.53 -1.10 19.40
C GLN A 118 -4.18 -1.33 18.73
N LYS A 119 -3.97 -2.54 18.23
CA LYS A 119 -2.86 -2.87 17.33
C LYS A 119 -3.42 -2.90 15.91
N THR A 120 -2.92 -2.00 15.08
CA THR A 120 -3.28 -1.90 13.67
C THR A 120 -2.15 -2.53 12.86
N ALA A 121 -2.49 -3.45 11.97
CA ALA A 121 -1.57 -4.05 11.02
C ALA A 121 -2.13 -3.91 9.60
N VAL A 122 -1.31 -3.41 8.69
CA VAL A 122 -1.61 -3.24 7.28
C VAL A 122 -0.76 -4.22 6.49
N SER A 123 -1.37 -4.90 5.53
CA SER A 123 -0.66 -5.75 4.57
C SER A 123 -1.18 -5.52 3.16
N ILE A 124 -0.26 -5.37 2.20
CA ILE A 124 -0.57 -5.13 0.79
C ILE A 124 0.18 -6.17 -0.05
N PRO A 125 -0.50 -7.10 -0.73
CA PRO A 125 0.10 -8.00 -1.71
C PRO A 125 0.61 -7.23 -2.93
N VAL A 126 1.82 -7.52 -3.40
CA VAL A 126 2.48 -6.78 -4.49
C VAL A 126 3.20 -7.72 -5.45
N VAL A 127 3.05 -7.45 -6.75
CA VAL A 127 3.88 -7.99 -7.84
C VAL A 127 4.73 -6.87 -8.42
N CYS A 128 6.01 -7.14 -8.68
CA CYS A 128 6.97 -6.18 -9.24
C CYS A 128 7.19 -6.43 -10.73
N ASN A 129 7.13 -5.35 -11.51
CA ASN A 129 7.51 -5.33 -12.92
C ASN A 129 8.73 -4.42 -13.10
N TYR A 130 9.87 -5.01 -13.47
CA TYR A 130 11.14 -4.32 -13.60
C TYR A 130 11.40 -3.85 -15.04
N VAL A 131 11.91 -2.63 -15.19
CA VAL A 131 12.30 -2.05 -16.49
C VAL A 131 13.79 -1.74 -16.47
N PHE A 132 14.55 -2.29 -17.43
CA PHE A 132 16.01 -2.17 -17.55
C PHE A 132 16.46 -1.38 -18.79
#